data_AF-A0A7D7VLR2-F1
#
_entry.id   AF-A0A7D7VLR2-F1
#
_cell.length_a   1.000
_cell.length_b   1.000
_cell.length_c   1.000
_cell.angle_alpha   90.00
_cell.angle_beta   90.00
_cell.angle_gamma   90.00
#
_symmetry.space_group_name_H-M   'P 1'
#
loop_
_entity.id
_entity.type
_entity.pdbx_description
1 polymer ?
#
loop_
_entity_poly.entity_id
_entity_poly.type
_entity_poly.pdbx_seq_one_letter_code
_entity_poly.pdbx_strand_id
1 'polypeptide(L)'
;MLEDMPVITVFVTAYDQFAIKAIKANAFDYLLKPISIKELKQVETKLNKAIHLKKNEEVQKDENQKKIVFAINNSYIIENLDNIIYLHSESSYIYL
;
A
#
# COMPACT_ATOMS: atom_id res chain seq x y z
N MET A 1 12.76 -9.85 13.27
CA MET A 1 12.25 -8.61 13.90
C MET A 1 11.46 -7.89 12.82
N LEU A 2 10.13 -7.99 12.87
CA LEU A 2 9.17 -7.30 11.98
C LEU A 2 8.52 -6.15 12.75
N GLU A 3 9.32 -5.42 13.52
CA GLU A 3 8.82 -4.33 14.35
C GLU A 3 8.83 -3.03 13.53
N ASP A 4 7.67 -2.38 13.51
CA ASP A 4 7.35 -1.06 12.97
C ASP A 4 7.14 -0.91 11.45
N MET A 5 6.38 -1.83 10.83
CA MET A 5 5.66 -1.42 9.61
C MET A 5 4.42 -0.62 9.99
N PRO A 6 4.25 0.63 9.52
CA PRO A 6 3.04 1.40 9.80
C PRO A 6 1.84 0.74 9.12
N VAL A 7 0.99 0.06 9.90
CA VAL A 7 -0.21 -0.61 9.40
C VAL A 7 -1.38 0.37 9.37
N ILE A 8 -1.98 0.52 8.19
CA ILE A 8 -3.23 1.29 8.02
C ILE A 8 -4.41 0.31 8.11
N THR A 9 -5.31 0.53 9.07
CA THR A 9 -6.42 -0.39 9.34
C THR A 9 -7.77 0.25 9.00
N VAL A 10 -8.61 -0.45 8.23
CA VAL A 10 -10.02 -0.07 7.97
C VAL A 10 -10.92 -1.20 8.46
N PHE A 11 -11.90 -0.89 9.31
CA PHE A 11 -12.84 -1.88 9.81
C PHE A 11 -14.10 -1.94 8.93
N VAL A 12 -14.63 -3.15 8.70
CA VAL A 12 -15.89 -3.35 7.96
C VAL A 12 -16.80 -4.31 8.73
N THR A 13 -17.96 -3.83 9.20
CA THR A 13 -18.81 -4.61 10.10
C THR A 13 -20.28 -4.17 10.06
N ALA A 14 -21.23 -5.04 10.45
CA ALA A 14 -22.65 -4.66 10.57
C ALA A 14 -23.00 -3.97 11.91
N TYR A 15 -22.02 -3.85 12.82
CA TYR A 15 -22.23 -3.27 14.15
C TYR A 15 -21.77 -1.81 14.16
N ASP A 16 -22.65 -0.85 14.34
CA ASP A 16 -22.32 0.59 14.38
C ASP A 16 -21.72 1.04 15.72
N GLN A 17 -22.08 0.36 16.82
CA GLN A 17 -21.64 0.72 18.17
C GLN A 17 -20.12 0.70 18.41
N PHE A 18 -19.32 0.09 17.52
CA PHE A 18 -17.86 0.04 17.65
C PHE A 18 -17.13 1.13 16.84
N ALA A 19 -17.83 1.98 16.09
CA ALA A 19 -17.20 3.03 15.28
C ALA A 19 -16.31 3.97 16.12
N ILE A 20 -16.78 4.38 17.30
CA ILE A 20 -16.01 5.24 18.23
C ILE A 20 -14.77 4.51 18.74
N LYS A 21 -14.87 3.20 19.01
CA LYS A 21 -13.73 2.40 19.49
C LYS A 21 -12.66 2.26 18.40
N ALA A 22 -13.07 2.07 17.15
CA ALA A 22 -12.16 2.02 16.02
C ALA A 22 -11.40 3.34 15.83
N ILE A 23 -12.08 4.48 15.92
CA ILE A 23 -11.43 5.80 15.86
C ILE A 23 -10.42 5.95 17.01
N LYS A 24 -10.80 5.57 18.24
CA LYS A 24 -9.89 5.58 19.41
C LYS A 24 -8.68 4.66 19.26
N ALA A 25 -8.79 3.62 18.44
CA ALA A 25 -7.71 2.69 18.12
C ALA A 25 -6.86 3.13 16.91
N ASN A 26 -7.01 4.38 16.45
CA ASN A 26 -6.33 4.92 15.28
C ASN A 26 -6.63 4.14 13.99
N ALA A 27 -7.86 3.63 13.84
CA ALA A 27 -8.34 3.15 12.56
C ALA A 27 -8.36 4.29 11.54
N PHE A 28 -8.04 3.97 10.29
CA PHE A 28 -8.09 4.90 9.17
C PHE A 28 -9.52 5.21 8.73
N ASP A 29 -10.39 4.20 8.68
CA ASP A 29 -11.81 4.39 8.40
C ASP A 29 -12.65 3.22 8.98
N TYR A 30 -13.97 3.38 9.02
CA TYR A 30 -14.92 2.42 9.56
C TYR A 30 -16.16 2.34 8.66
N LEU A 31 -16.38 1.19 8.03
CA LEU A 31 -17.48 0.98 7.09
C LEU A 31 -18.52 0.02 7.64
N LEU A 32 -19.80 0.32 7.37
CA LEU A 32 -20.89 -0.56 7.74
C LEU A 32 -21.19 -1.59 6.65
N LYS A 33 -21.57 -2.80 7.07
CA LYS A 33 -22.20 -3.78 6.19
C LYS A 33 -23.70 -3.49 6.09
N PRO A 34 -24.32 -3.67 4.91
CA PRO A 34 -23.71 -4.03 3.63
C PRO A 34 -22.85 -2.88 3.08
N ILE A 35 -21.67 -3.22 2.56
CA ILE A 35 -20.70 -2.21 2.14
C ILE A 35 -21.20 -1.44 0.92
N SER A 36 -21.16 -0.11 1.01
CA SER A 36 -21.43 0.76 -0.13
C SER A 36 -20.19 0.88 -1.01
N ILE A 37 -20.30 0.54 -2.30
CA ILE A 37 -19.19 0.68 -3.27
C ILE A 37 -18.70 2.15 -3.31
N LYS A 38 -19.62 3.11 -3.15
CA LYS A 38 -19.28 4.53 -3.12
C LYS A 38 -18.41 4.87 -1.90
N GLU A 39 -18.77 4.36 -0.73
CA GLU A 39 -18.00 4.59 0.50
C GLU A 39 -16.63 3.92 0.41
N LEU A 40 -16.56 2.70 -0.10
CA LEU A 40 -15.28 2.00 -0.29
C LEU A 40 -14.33 2.78 -1.20
N LYS A 41 -14.83 3.30 -2.34
CA LYS A 41 -14.03 4.15 -3.25
C LYS A 41 -13.56 5.44 -2.59
N GLN A 42 -14.35 6.01 -1.68
CA GLN A 42 -13.93 7.18 -0.91
C GLN A 42 -12.78 6.84 0.05
N VAL A 43 -12.86 5.70 0.74
CA VAL A 43 -11.77 5.23 1.61
C VAL A 43 -10.49 4.99 0.80
N GLU A 44 -10.59 4.32 -0.34
CA GLU A 44 -9.47 4.09 -1.27
C GLU A 44 -8.81 5.41 -1.70
N THR A 45 -9.63 6.40 -2.11
CA THR A 45 -9.12 7.70 -2.54
C THR A 45 -8.40 8.44 -1.39
N LYS A 46 -8.96 8.41 -0.18
CA LYS A 46 -8.31 8.97 1.02
C LYS A 46 -7.00 8.25 1.32
N LEU A 47 -6.98 6.92 1.22
CA LEU A 47 -5.82 6.07 1.51
C LEU A 47 -4.66 6.39 0.57
N ASN A 48 -4.93 6.43 -0.74
CA ASN A 48 -3.93 6.76 -1.75
C ASN A 48 -3.33 8.15 -1.50
N LYS A 49 -4.16 9.14 -1.12
CA LYS A 49 -3.69 10.47 -0.76
C LYS A 49 -2.81 10.44 0.50
N ALA A 50 -3.20 9.71 1.54
CA ALA A 50 -2.44 9.60 2.78
C ALA A 50 -1.06 8.93 2.56
N ILE A 51 -1.00 7.87 1.76
CA ILE A 51 0.25 7.20 1.38
C ILE A 51 1.14 8.15 0.55
N HIS A 52 0.56 8.85 -0.43
CA HIS A 52 1.32 9.78 -1.28
C HIS A 52 1.87 10.97 -0.49
N LEU A 53 1.11 11.53 0.46
CA LEU A 53 1.57 12.60 1.34
C LEU A 53 2.72 12.14 2.24
N LYS A 54 2.63 10.93 2.84
CA LYS A 54 3.76 10.36 3.59
C LYS A 54 5.01 10.19 2.72
N LYS A 55 4.86 9.72 1.49
CA LYS A 55 5.97 9.62 0.54
C LYS A 55 6.58 11.00 0.28
N ASN A 56 5.77 12.04 0.10
CA ASN A 56 6.27 13.39 -0.19
C ASN A 56 6.92 14.10 1.00
N GLU A 57 6.51 13.80 2.24
CA GLU A 57 7.19 14.28 3.45
C GLU A 57 8.57 13.62 3.64
N GLU A 58 8.73 12.37 3.19
CA GLU A 58 10.03 11.68 3.12
C GLU A 58 10.87 12.08 1.89
N VAL A 59 10.25 12.59 0.81
CA VAL A 59 10.92 13.04 -0.43
C VAL A 59 11.77 14.31 -0.23
N GLN A 60 11.67 15.02 0.89
CA GLN A 60 12.67 16.05 1.23
C GLN A 60 13.99 15.47 1.77
N LYS A 61 14.16 14.13 1.81
CA LYS A 61 15.39 13.50 2.28
C LYS A 61 16.01 12.36 1.45
N ASP A 62 15.48 11.92 0.32
CA ASP A 62 16.09 10.75 -0.35
C ASP A 62 16.34 10.89 -1.87
N GLU A 63 17.62 10.92 -2.21
CA GLU A 63 18.24 10.54 -3.48
C GLU A 63 18.09 9.03 -3.79
N ASN A 64 17.15 8.34 -3.13
CA ASN A 64 17.20 6.90 -2.89
C ASN A 64 16.01 6.12 -3.49
N GLN A 65 15.39 6.64 -4.55
CA GLN A 65 14.51 5.81 -5.38
C GLN A 65 15.35 4.73 -6.08
N LYS A 66 15.54 3.61 -5.38
CA LYS A 66 16.30 2.45 -5.88
C LYS A 66 15.51 1.84 -7.04
N LYS A 67 16.02 2.01 -8.25
CA LYS A 67 15.51 1.37 -9.45
C LYS A 67 16.34 0.12 -9.72
N ILE A 68 15.69 -0.96 -10.12
CA ILE A 68 16.35 -2.15 -10.65
C ILE A 68 16.25 -2.12 -12.17
N VAL A 69 17.36 -2.45 -12.83
CA VAL A 69 17.43 -2.60 -14.28
C VAL A 69 17.51 -4.09 -14.61
N PHE A 70 16.53 -4.59 -15.33
CA PHE A 70 16.52 -5.93 -15.90
C PHE A 70 17.02 -5.89 -17.33
N ALA A 71 18.11 -6.58 -17.63
CA ALA A 71 18.59 -6.78 -18.99
C ALA A 71 17.97 -8.07 -19.56
N ILE A 72 17.06 -7.95 -20.53
CA ILE A 72 16.34 -9.07 -21.14
C ILE A 72 16.41 -8.95 -22.66
N ASN A 73 16.95 -9.96 -23.35
CA ASN A 73 16.96 -10.07 -24.82
C ASN A 73 17.26 -8.74 -25.56
N ASN A 74 18.39 -8.10 -25.25
CA ASN A 74 18.82 -6.80 -25.78
C ASN A 74 17.96 -5.57 -25.39
N SER A 75 17.05 -5.72 -24.43
CA SER A 75 16.24 -4.62 -23.87
C SER A 75 16.51 -4.42 -22.39
N TYR A 76 16.23 -3.21 -21.90
CA TYR A 76 16.32 -2.86 -20.49
C TYR A 76 14.94 -2.52 -19.96
N ILE A 77 14.50 -3.21 -18.92
CA ILE A 77 13.29 -2.86 -18.17
C ILE A 77 13.75 -2.21 -16.86
N ILE A 78 13.22 -1.03 -16.57
CA ILE A 78 13.55 -0.28 -15.34
C ILE A 78 12.31 -0.28 -14.46
N GLU A 79 12.38 -0.94 -13.31
CA GLU A 79 11.31 -0.97 -12.33
C GLU A 79 11.74 -0.35 -11.00
N ASN A 80 10.78 0.20 -10.27
CA ASN A 80 11.03 0.70 -8.92
C ASN A 80 11.05 -0.50 -7.94
N LEU A 81 12.05 -0.54 -7.04
CA LEU A 81 12.15 -1.58 -6.03
C LEU A 81 10.93 -1.66 -5.12
N ASP A 82 10.28 -0.53 -4.85
CA ASP A 82 9.05 -0.43 -4.04
C ASP A 82 7.89 -1.26 -4.64
N ASN A 83 7.92 -1.54 -5.93
CA ASN A 83 6.87 -2.27 -6.65
C ASN A 83 7.13 -3.78 -6.72
N ILE A 84 8.28 -4.27 -6.24
CA ILE A 84 8.68 -5.68 -6.36
C ILE A 84 8.47 -6.37 -5.00
N ILE A 85 7.48 -7.26 -4.93
CA ILE A 85 7.17 -8.00 -3.70
C ILE A 85 8.07 -9.25 -3.59
N TYR A 86 8.28 -9.98 -4.68
CA TYR A 86 9.20 -11.12 -4.77
C TYR A 86 9.62 -11.36 -6.22
N LEU A 87 10.67 -12.15 -6.44
CA LEU A 87 11.08 -12.62 -7.76
C LEU A 87 11.06 -14.15 -7.74
N HIS A 88 10.54 -14.78 -8.80
CA HIS A 88 10.55 -16.23 -8.93
C HIS A 88 11.18 -16.67 -10.25
N SER A 89 12.02 -17.70 -10.19
CA SER A 89 12.62 -18.30 -11.38
C SER A 89 12.00 -19.67 -11.68
N GLU A 90 11.50 -19.86 -12.90
CA GLU A 90 11.09 -21.16 -13.42
C GLU A 90 11.98 -21.53 -14.62
N SER A 91 12.77 -22.60 -14.47
CA SER A 91 13.80 -23.00 -15.44
C SER A 91 14.77 -21.85 -15.77
N SER A 92 14.78 -21.35 -17.02
CA SER A 92 15.63 -20.23 -17.48
C SER A 92 14.92 -18.86 -17.47
N TYR A 93 13.70 -18.76 -16.92
CA TYR A 93 12.89 -17.53 -16.93
C TYR A 93 12.71 -16.97 -15.52
N ILE A 94 12.68 -15.64 -15.38
CA ILE A 94 12.40 -14.93 -14.14
C ILE A 94 11.07 -14.16 -14.30
N TYR A 95 10.19 -14.31 -13.31
CA TYR A 95 8.91 -13.64 -13.18
C TYR A 95 8.96 -12.67 -11.99
N LEU A 96 8.31 -11.51 -12.15
CA LEU A 96 8.09 -10.48 -11.13
C LEU A 96 6.75 -10.68 -10.42
#